data_AF-A0AAY5EX52-F1
#
_entry.id   AF-A0AAY5EX52-F1
#
_cell.length_a   1.000
_cell.length_b   1.000
_cell.length_c   1.000
_cell.angle_alpha   90.00
_cell.angle_beta   90.00
_cell.angle_gamma   90.00
#
_symmetry.space_group_name_H-M   'P 1'
#
loop_
_entity.id
_entity.type
_entity.pdbx_description
1 polymer ?
#
loop_
_entity_poly.entity_id
_entity_poly.type
_entity_poly.pdbx_seq_one_letter_code
_entity_poly.pdbx_strand_id
1 'polypeptide(L)'
;MGLSEQSMCLALTQTGPSLYPLSPDFLHTVLRNHTAHACEGEVLSIRCPSRSAVAVLSAFYGRRIPSQHLCPAASAGVAEDSTDCMSATAFQVPCTGDTSEADQRACQIPVVSPVFGEDPCPKTSKYIMVSYKCRPG
;
A
#
# COMPACT_ATOMS: atom_id res chain seq x y z
N MET A 1 31.27 34.28 -43.55
CA MET A 1 29.87 34.68 -43.24
C MET A 1 28.92 33.83 -44.09
N GLY A 2 27.86 33.28 -43.48
CA GLY A 2 26.75 32.50 -44.11
C GLY A 2 26.84 30.98 -43.87
N LEU A 3 26.31 30.36 -42.79
CA LEU A 3 24.92 30.06 -42.38
C LEU A 3 24.19 29.16 -43.41
N SER A 4 24.20 27.84 -43.28
CA SER A 4 23.36 26.95 -42.42
C SER A 4 21.93 26.76 -42.96
N GLU A 5 21.69 25.69 -43.71
CA GLU A 5 20.35 25.14 -43.94
C GLU A 5 20.09 24.05 -42.90
N GLN A 6 19.18 24.31 -41.96
CA GLN A 6 18.61 23.29 -41.10
C GLN A 6 17.10 23.54 -41.05
N SER A 7 16.39 22.60 -41.67
CA SER A 7 14.95 22.51 -41.72
C SER A 7 14.40 22.44 -40.30
N MET A 8 13.85 23.55 -39.82
CA MET A 8 13.16 23.62 -38.54
C MET A 8 11.67 23.39 -38.79
N CYS A 9 11.22 22.15 -38.60
CA CYS A 9 9.79 21.86 -38.50
C CYS A 9 9.21 22.67 -37.32
N LEU A 10 8.20 23.45 -37.63
CA LEU A 10 7.45 24.29 -36.70
C LEU A 10 6.89 23.45 -35.53
N ALA A 11 7.41 23.66 -34.32
CA ALA A 11 6.73 23.20 -33.11
C ALA A 11 5.57 24.17 -32.83
N LEU A 12 4.36 23.74 -33.14
CA LEU A 12 3.14 24.50 -32.86
C LEU A 12 3.02 24.72 -31.34
N THR A 13 2.98 25.98 -30.91
CA THR A 13 2.61 26.39 -29.56
C THR A 13 1.16 26.02 -29.31
N GLN A 14 0.92 24.92 -28.59
CA GLN A 14 -0.44 24.51 -28.22
C GLN A 14 -0.92 25.31 -27.00
N THR A 15 -1.73 26.33 -27.26
CA THR A 15 -2.62 26.95 -26.29
C THR A 15 -4.00 26.27 -26.39
N GLY A 16 -4.31 25.36 -25.47
CA GLY A 16 -5.59 24.64 -25.37
C GLY A 16 -5.74 24.00 -23.98
N PRO A 17 -6.97 23.74 -23.50
CA PRO A 17 -7.24 23.44 -22.09
C PRO A 17 -6.60 22.11 -21.70
N SER A 18 -6.12 22.04 -20.47
CA SER A 18 -5.38 20.92 -19.92
C SER A 18 -6.19 19.61 -19.92
N LEU A 19 -6.10 18.85 -21.02
CA LEU A 19 -6.47 17.44 -21.07
C LEU A 19 -5.18 16.64 -20.88
N TYR A 20 -4.82 16.44 -19.61
CA TYR A 20 -3.64 15.67 -19.21
C TYR A 20 -3.73 14.24 -19.78
N PRO A 21 -2.76 13.78 -20.57
CA PRO A 21 -2.70 12.36 -20.93
C PRO A 21 -2.38 11.58 -19.66
N LEU A 22 -3.27 10.68 -19.26
CA LEU A 22 -2.97 9.64 -18.27
C LEU A 22 -1.76 8.87 -18.83
N SER A 23 -0.55 9.16 -18.33
CA SER A 23 0.65 8.51 -18.85
C SER A 23 0.55 6.99 -18.65
N PRO A 24 1.15 6.19 -19.54
CA PRO A 24 1.17 4.73 -19.39
C PRO A 24 1.68 4.28 -18.01
N ASP A 25 2.66 5.00 -17.46
CA ASP A 25 3.22 4.75 -16.12
C ASP A 25 2.21 5.02 -14.99
N PHE A 26 1.38 6.05 -15.14
CA PHE A 26 0.31 6.34 -14.19
C PHE A 26 -0.75 5.23 -14.22
N LEU A 27 -1.20 4.83 -15.40
CA LEU A 27 -2.16 3.72 -15.56
C LEU A 27 -1.59 2.40 -15.02
N HIS A 28 -0.31 2.10 -15.29
CA HIS A 28 0.33 0.90 -14.78
C HIS A 28 0.40 0.89 -13.25
N THR A 29 0.66 2.05 -12.62
CA THR A 29 0.74 2.17 -11.15
C THR A 29 -0.63 2.05 -10.48
N VAL A 30 -1.67 2.61 -11.10
CA VAL A 30 -3.05 2.66 -10.62
C VAL A 30 -3.77 1.31 -10.81
N LEU A 31 -3.50 0.61 -11.91
CA LEU A 31 -4.14 -0.66 -12.23
C LEU A 31 -3.45 -1.89 -11.59
N ARG A 32 -2.20 -1.74 -11.13
CA ARG A 32 -1.47 -2.82 -10.47
C ARG A 32 -1.98 -3.04 -9.06
N ASN A 33 -2.21 -4.30 -8.72
CA ASN A 33 -2.44 -4.70 -7.33
C ASN A 33 -1.11 -4.69 -6.59
N HIS A 34 -1.09 -4.04 -5.44
CA HIS A 34 0.04 -3.96 -4.54
C HIS A 34 -0.27 -4.75 -3.27
N THR A 35 0.78 -5.27 -2.65
CA THR A 35 0.67 -5.94 -1.36
C THR A 35 1.70 -5.33 -0.42
N ALA A 36 1.27 -4.92 0.76
CA ALA A 36 2.16 -4.43 1.81
C ALA A 36 1.93 -5.25 3.08
N HIS A 37 2.95 -5.35 3.93
CA HIS A 37 2.88 -6.08 5.19
C HIS A 37 3.66 -5.36 6.28
N ALA A 38 3.27 -5.60 7.53
CA ALA A 38 3.98 -5.11 8.71
C ALA A 38 3.81 -6.11 9.87
N CYS A 39 4.82 -6.16 10.72
CA CYS A 39 4.86 -7.07 11.87
C CYS A 39 4.09 -6.52 13.06
N GLU A 40 3.69 -7.39 13.98
CA GLU A 40 3.10 -6.99 15.26
C GLU A 40 4.01 -6.02 16.02
N GLY A 41 3.43 -4.90 16.47
CA GLY A 41 4.16 -3.78 17.08
C GLY A 41 4.54 -2.65 16.11
N GLU A 42 4.50 -2.89 14.80
CA GLU A 42 4.84 -1.89 13.78
C GLU A 42 3.60 -1.16 13.24
N VAL A 43 3.82 -0.11 12.45
CA VAL A 43 2.76 0.62 11.72
C VAL A 43 2.92 0.40 10.22
N LEU A 44 1.92 -0.24 9.59
CA LEU A 44 1.90 -0.36 8.14
C LEU A 44 1.59 1.00 7.51
N SER A 45 2.48 1.50 6.66
CA SER A 45 2.29 2.75 5.92
C SER A 45 2.18 2.48 4.42
N ILE A 46 1.03 2.82 3.85
CA ILE A 46 0.75 2.72 2.41
C ILE A 46 0.64 4.12 1.83
N ARG A 47 1.28 4.39 0.68
CA ARG A 47 1.18 5.67 -0.03
C ARG A 47 1.02 5.48 -1.53
N CYS A 48 -0.03 6.09 -2.09
CA CYS A 48 -0.32 6.10 -3.52
C CYS A 48 0.32 7.32 -4.23
N PRO A 49 0.34 7.40 -5.57
CA PRO A 49 0.77 8.60 -6.31
C PRO A 49 -0.21 9.77 -6.19
N SER A 50 0.17 10.96 -6.68
CA SER A 50 -0.66 12.18 -6.59
C SER A 50 -1.97 11.99 -7.31
N ARG A 51 -3.06 12.58 -6.78
CA ARG A 51 -4.43 12.47 -7.33
C ARG A 51 -4.92 11.02 -7.42
N SER A 52 -4.55 10.20 -6.44
CA SER A 52 -5.08 8.86 -6.28
C SER A 52 -5.28 8.52 -4.81
N ALA A 53 -6.26 7.68 -4.52
CA ALA A 53 -6.65 7.23 -3.20
C ALA A 53 -6.34 5.74 -3.00
N VAL A 54 -5.93 5.36 -1.79
CA VAL A 54 -5.71 3.97 -1.41
C VAL A 54 -7.07 3.27 -1.32
N ALA A 55 -7.25 2.22 -2.12
CA ALA A 55 -8.39 1.32 -2.02
C ALA A 55 -7.92 -0.05 -1.56
N VAL A 56 -8.21 -0.39 -0.30
CA VAL A 56 -7.97 -1.72 0.25
C VAL A 56 -8.88 -2.73 -0.46
N LEU A 57 -8.28 -3.81 -0.97
CA LEU A 57 -8.98 -4.91 -1.63
C LEU A 57 -9.23 -6.06 -0.67
N SER A 58 -8.23 -6.41 0.11
CA SER A 58 -8.29 -7.42 1.15
C SER A 58 -7.21 -7.15 2.20
N ALA A 59 -7.45 -7.63 3.42
CA ALA A 59 -6.48 -7.59 4.48
C ALA A 59 -6.53 -8.89 5.28
N PHE A 60 -5.36 -9.31 5.74
CA PHE A 60 -5.13 -10.50 6.53
C PHE A 60 -4.33 -10.10 7.76
N TYR A 61 -4.70 -10.60 8.93
CA TYR A 61 -3.94 -10.44 10.16
C TYR A 61 -3.81 -11.79 10.84
N GLY A 62 -2.58 -12.21 11.16
CA GLY A 62 -2.30 -13.52 11.74
C GLY A 62 -0.91 -14.00 11.36
N ARG A 63 -0.73 -15.32 11.24
CA ARG A 63 0.51 -15.94 10.78
C ARG A 63 0.21 -17.11 9.84
N ARG A 64 0.64 -16.99 8.59
CA ARG A 64 0.66 -18.08 7.59
C ARG A 64 2.07 -18.42 7.10
N ILE A 65 2.97 -17.44 7.17
CA ILE A 65 4.36 -17.60 6.80
C ILE A 65 5.17 -17.89 8.08
N PRO A 66 6.00 -18.95 8.08
CA PRO A 66 6.87 -19.26 9.21
C PRO A 66 7.74 -18.07 9.62
N SER A 67 8.01 -17.96 10.92
CA SER A 67 8.79 -16.86 11.52
C SER A 67 10.16 -16.63 10.88
N GLN A 68 10.80 -17.70 10.38
CA GLN A 68 12.08 -17.64 9.67
C GLN A 68 12.04 -16.87 8.34
N HIS A 69 10.85 -16.70 7.73
CA HIS A 69 10.68 -16.06 6.43
C HIS A 69 9.97 -14.71 6.51
N LEU A 70 9.17 -14.46 7.56
CA LEU A 70 8.46 -13.19 7.73
C LEU A 70 8.24 -12.89 9.21
N CYS A 71 8.64 -11.67 9.60
CA CYS A 71 8.56 -11.17 10.99
C CYS A 71 9.22 -12.15 11.98
N PRO A 72 10.56 -12.27 11.96
CA PRO A 72 11.28 -13.14 12.88
C PRO A 72 11.05 -12.69 14.32
N ALA A 73 10.74 -13.64 15.20
CA ALA A 73 10.55 -13.34 16.61
C ALA A 73 11.88 -12.90 17.24
N ALA A 74 11.87 -11.78 17.96
CA ALA A 74 13.07 -11.24 18.62
C ALA A 74 13.59 -12.13 19.77
N SER A 75 12.80 -13.10 20.24
CA SER A 75 13.20 -14.05 21.27
C SER A 75 13.17 -15.48 20.73
N ALA A 76 14.33 -16.13 20.77
CA ALA A 76 14.58 -17.49 20.27
C ALA A 76 13.87 -18.61 21.08
N GLY A 77 12.76 -18.31 21.76
CA GLY A 77 12.17 -19.21 22.75
C GLY A 77 10.65 -19.36 22.71
N VAL A 78 9.92 -18.59 21.89
CA VAL A 78 8.46 -18.67 21.85
C VAL A 78 7.94 -18.27 20.48
N ALA A 79 7.67 -19.28 19.65
CA ALA A 79 6.48 -19.31 18.83
C ALA A 79 6.35 -20.76 18.36
N GLU A 80 5.39 -21.48 18.93
CA GLU A 80 4.76 -22.58 18.20
C GLU A 80 4.35 -21.96 16.86
N ASP A 81 5.04 -22.31 15.78
CA ASP A 81 4.91 -21.67 14.47
C ASP A 81 3.58 -22.16 13.85
N SER A 82 2.47 -21.79 14.48
CA SER A 82 1.13 -22.13 14.07
C SER A 82 0.84 -21.32 12.81
N THR A 83 1.13 -21.89 11.65
CA THR A 83 0.87 -21.30 10.33
C THR A 83 -0.63 -21.25 9.98
N ASP A 84 -1.49 -21.77 10.85
CA ASP A 84 -2.95 -21.76 10.69
C ASP A 84 -3.63 -20.73 11.59
N CYS A 85 -2.96 -19.59 11.84
CA CYS A 85 -3.52 -18.51 12.64
C CYS A 85 -4.05 -17.36 11.77
N MET A 86 -5.34 -17.04 11.89
CA MET A 86 -5.96 -15.90 11.19
C MET A 86 -7.05 -15.23 12.02
N SER A 87 -7.00 -13.90 12.09
CA SER A 87 -8.11 -13.09 12.60
C SER A 87 -9.07 -12.71 11.48
N ALA A 88 -10.37 -12.86 11.75
CA ALA A 88 -11.45 -12.52 10.81
C ALA A 88 -11.71 -11.00 10.69
N THR A 89 -11.22 -10.20 11.63
CA THR A 89 -11.45 -8.74 11.70
C THR A 89 -10.44 -7.94 10.88
N ALA A 90 -9.46 -8.58 10.24
CA ALA A 90 -8.40 -7.90 9.48
C ALA A 90 -8.92 -6.94 8.39
N PHE A 91 -10.09 -7.23 7.80
CA PHE A 91 -10.70 -6.37 6.77
C PHE A 91 -11.40 -5.12 7.33
N GLN A 92 -11.77 -5.13 8.61
CA GLN A 92 -12.48 -4.02 9.25
C GLN A 92 -11.54 -2.93 9.78
N VAL A 93 -10.24 -3.10 9.58
CA VAL A 93 -9.23 -2.21 10.16
C VAL A 93 -9.30 -0.86 9.45
N PRO A 94 -9.57 0.22 10.19
CA PRO A 94 -9.67 1.54 9.59
C PRO A 94 -8.31 1.94 9.03
N CYS A 95 -8.27 2.20 7.72
CA CYS A 95 -7.20 2.97 7.11
C CYS A 95 -7.30 4.40 7.65
N THR A 96 -6.53 4.71 8.67
CA THR A 96 -6.39 6.09 9.16
C THR A 96 -5.51 6.82 8.14
N GLY A 97 -6.15 7.48 7.19
CA GLY A 97 -5.54 8.46 6.30
C GLY A 97 -5.77 9.87 6.86
N ASP A 98 -4.96 10.83 6.40
CA ASP A 98 -5.17 12.23 6.78
C ASP A 98 -6.60 12.64 6.42
N THR A 99 -7.35 13.02 7.44
CA THR A 99 -8.83 13.21 7.45
C THR A 99 -9.38 14.23 6.46
N SER A 100 -8.53 14.88 5.66
CA SER A 100 -9.02 15.65 4.51
C SER A 100 -9.47 14.71 3.40
N GLU A 101 -10.71 14.85 2.92
CA GLU A 101 -11.22 14.14 1.72
C GLU A 101 -10.28 14.22 0.50
N ALA A 102 -9.35 15.17 0.47
CA ALA A 102 -8.34 15.34 -0.57
C ALA A 102 -7.09 14.45 -0.44
N ASP A 103 -6.81 13.83 0.72
CA ASP A 103 -5.54 13.13 0.98
C ASP A 103 -5.71 11.70 1.56
N GLN A 104 -6.70 10.96 1.06
CA GLN A 104 -6.79 9.48 1.18
C GLN A 104 -5.65 8.73 0.45
N ARG A 105 -4.58 9.45 0.10
CA ARG A 105 -3.40 8.96 -0.58
C ARG A 105 -2.50 8.16 0.36
N ALA A 106 -2.57 8.43 1.65
CA ALA A 106 -1.84 7.71 2.69
C ALA A 106 -2.81 6.91 3.56
N CYS A 107 -2.42 5.69 3.91
CA CYS A 107 -3.11 4.88 4.90
C CYS A 107 -2.08 4.37 5.91
N GLN A 108 -2.36 4.60 7.20
CA GLN A 108 -1.58 4.07 8.30
C GLN A 108 -2.43 3.11 9.14
N ILE A 109 -1.89 1.91 9.34
CA ILE A 109 -2.54 0.84 10.10
C ILE A 109 -1.58 0.38 11.21
N PRO A 110 -1.87 0.71 12.49
CA PRO A 110 -1.10 0.18 13.61
C PRO A 110 -1.38 -1.31 13.79
N VAL A 111 -0.32 -2.12 13.78
CA VAL A 111 -0.40 -3.59 13.86
C VAL A 111 -0.32 -4.04 15.32
N VAL A 112 -1.37 -3.77 16.09
CA VAL A 112 -1.46 -4.13 17.51
C VAL A 112 -2.74 -4.90 17.78
N SER A 113 -2.67 -5.94 18.62
CA SER A 113 -3.80 -6.86 18.87
C SER A 113 -5.14 -6.14 19.19
N PRO A 114 -5.18 -5.06 20.00
CA PRO A 114 -6.43 -4.33 20.28
C PRO A 114 -7.14 -3.75 19.04
N VAL A 115 -6.42 -3.45 17.97
CA VAL A 115 -6.98 -2.92 16.71
C VAL A 115 -7.75 -4.02 15.95
N PHE A 116 -7.38 -5.28 16.17
CA PHE A 116 -7.96 -6.44 15.50
C PHE A 116 -8.89 -7.24 16.44
N GLY A 117 -9.19 -6.72 17.63
CA GLY A 117 -10.10 -7.37 18.58
C GLY A 117 -9.45 -8.51 19.38
N GLU A 118 -10.21 -9.57 19.62
CA GLU A 118 -9.72 -10.74 20.36
C GLU A 118 -8.63 -11.47 19.57
N ASP A 119 -7.48 -11.74 20.20
CA ASP A 119 -6.35 -12.38 19.55
C ASP A 119 -6.61 -13.89 19.41
N PRO A 120 -6.79 -14.42 18.19
CA PRO A 120 -7.06 -15.84 17.99
C PRO A 120 -5.87 -16.74 18.37
N CYS A 121 -4.66 -16.18 18.49
CA CYS A 121 -3.43 -16.95 18.72
C CYS A 121 -2.48 -16.18 19.65
N PRO A 122 -2.78 -16.16 20.97
CA PRO A 122 -1.87 -15.57 21.93
C PRO A 122 -0.53 -16.32 21.91
N LYS A 123 0.58 -15.58 21.92
CA LYS A 123 1.99 -16.06 21.86
C LYS A 123 2.56 -16.34 20.46
N THR A 124 1.78 -16.19 19.39
CA THR A 124 2.31 -16.21 18.02
C THR A 124 2.62 -14.78 17.60
N SER A 125 3.83 -14.52 17.09
CA SER A 125 4.16 -13.22 16.50
C SER A 125 3.29 -13.02 15.26
N LYS A 126 2.45 -12.00 15.18
CA LYS A 126 1.54 -11.84 14.02
C LYS A 126 2.08 -10.83 13.02
N TYR A 127 1.49 -10.80 11.84
CA TYR A 127 1.70 -9.75 10.85
C TYR A 127 0.37 -9.42 10.16
N ILE A 128 0.26 -8.18 9.70
CA ILE A 128 -0.79 -7.79 8.76
C ILE A 128 -0.24 -7.91 7.33
N MET A 129 -1.08 -8.33 6.40
CA MET A 129 -0.83 -8.25 4.96
C MET A 129 -2.05 -7.63 4.29
N VAL A 130 -1.84 -6.54 3.57
CA VAL A 130 -2.91 -5.76 2.92
C VAL A 130 -2.68 -5.77 1.43
N SER A 131 -3.68 -6.24 0.68
CA SER A 131 -3.74 -6.06 -0.76
C SER A 131 -4.51 -4.78 -1.07
N TYR A 132 -3.93 -3.89 -1.86
CA TYR A 132 -4.51 -2.60 -2.17
C TYR A 132 -4.25 -2.18 -3.63
N LYS A 133 -5.03 -1.22 -4.10
CA LYS A 133 -4.79 -0.52 -5.37
C LYS A 133 -4.94 0.97 -5.18
N CYS A 134 -4.30 1.75 -6.04
CA CYS A 134 -4.47 3.20 -6.06
C CYS A 134 -5.56 3.54 -7.07
N ARG A 135 -6.69 4.10 -6.65
CA ARG A 135 -7.76 4.56 -7.58
C ARG A 135 -7.54 6.03 -7.91
N PRO A 136 -7.68 6.49 -9.17
CA PRO A 136 -7.63 7.91 -9.47
C PRO A 136 -8.77 8.63 -8.74
N GLY A 137 -8.46 9.80 -8.17
CA GLY A 137 -9.43 10.69 -7.53
C GLY A 137 -9.98 11.74 -8.48
#